data_AF-A0A212C3D8-F1
#
_entry.id   AF-A0A212C3D8-F1
#
_cell.length_a   1.000
_cell.length_b   1.000
_cell.length_c   1.000
_cell.angle_alpha   90.00
_cell.angle_beta   90.00
_cell.angle_gamma   90.00
#
_symmetry.space_group_name_H-M   'P 1'
#
loop_
_entity.id
_entity.type
_entity.pdbx_description
1 polymer ?
#
loop_
_entity_poly.entity_id
_entity_poly.type
_entity_poly.pdbx_seq_one_letter_code
_entity_poly.pdbx_strand_id
1 'polypeptide(L)'
;FEEPEDPSNRSFFSEIISSVSDVKFSHSGRYMLTRDYLTVKVWDLNMEARPIETYQVHDYLRSKLCSLYENDCIFDKFECAWNGSDR
;
A
#
# COMPACT_ATOMS: atom_id res chain seq x y z
N PHE A 1 13.94 -20.80 12.51
CA PHE A 1 15.06 -19.85 12.49
C PHE A 1 14.76 -18.95 11.30
N GLU A 2 14.29 -17.73 11.53
CA GLU A 2 14.13 -16.76 10.42
C GLU A 2 15.51 -16.20 10.13
N GLU A 3 16.02 -16.47 8.93
CA GLU A 3 17.26 -15.86 8.48
C GLU A 3 17.06 -14.35 8.36
N PRO A 4 18.05 -13.55 8.81
CA PRO A 4 17.96 -12.10 8.65
C PRO A 4 17.95 -11.74 7.16
N GLU A 5 16.91 -11.04 6.72
CA GLU A 5 16.79 -10.57 5.34
C GLU A 5 17.97 -9.66 4.96
N ASP A 6 18.54 -9.90 3.78
CA ASP A 6 19.56 -9.05 3.19
C ASP A 6 18.99 -7.61 3.03
N PRO A 7 19.70 -6.57 3.49
CA PRO A 7 19.31 -5.18 3.30
C PRO A 7 19.02 -4.80 1.84
N SER A 8 19.64 -5.48 0.87
CA SER A 8 19.37 -5.29 -0.56
C SER A 8 17.98 -5.77 -0.98
N ASN A 9 17.48 -6.87 -0.40
CA ASN A 9 16.11 -7.37 -0.64
C ASN A 9 15.05 -6.38 -0.12
N ARG A 10 15.36 -5.62 0.95
CA ARG A 10 14.46 -4.55 1.40
C ARG A 10 14.25 -3.49 0.34
N SER A 11 15.28 -3.12 -0.42
CA SER A 11 15.14 -2.13 -1.49
C SER A 11 14.32 -2.66 -2.66
N PHE A 12 14.61 -3.89 -3.10
CA PHE A 12 13.93 -4.52 -4.25
C PHE A 12 12.44 -4.72 -4.00
N PHE A 13 12.06 -5.39 -2.91
CA PHE A 13 10.65 -5.60 -2.62
C PHE A 13 9.94 -4.30 -2.25
N SER A 14 10.63 -3.33 -1.66
CA SER A 14 10.05 -2.01 -1.38
C SER A 14 9.57 -1.32 -2.65
N GLU A 15 10.32 -1.39 -3.75
CA GLU A 15 9.88 -0.83 -5.03
C GLU A 15 8.61 -1.53 -5.55
N ILE A 16 8.57 -2.86 -5.50
CA ILE A 16 7.41 -3.64 -5.97
C ILE A 16 6.15 -3.30 -5.14
N ILE A 17 6.23 -3.40 -3.81
CA ILE A 17 5.08 -3.24 -2.93
C ILE A 17 4.64 -1.78 -2.76
N SER A 18 5.49 -0.81 -3.13
CA SER A 18 5.15 0.62 -3.11
C SER A 18 4.40 1.09 -4.36
N SER A 19 4.31 0.22 -5.38
CA SER A 19 3.49 0.48 -6.56
C SER A 19 2.02 0.70 -6.17
N VAL A 20 1.46 1.82 -6.62
CA VAL A 20 0.06 2.16 -6.34
C VAL A 20 -0.83 1.42 -7.35
N SER A 21 -1.75 0.60 -6.84
CA SER A 21 -2.68 -0.18 -7.65
C SER A 21 -3.98 0.55 -7.96
N ASP A 22 -4.43 1.45 -7.08
CA ASP A 22 -5.67 2.20 -7.24
C ASP A 22 -5.63 3.56 -6.52
N VAL A 23 -6.38 4.52 -7.06
CA VAL A 23 -6.53 5.88 -6.54
C VAL A 23 -8.00 6.31 -6.63
N LYS A 24 -8.57 6.78 -5.52
CA LYS A 24 -9.95 7.30 -5.47
C LYS A 24 -10.03 8.63 -4.75
N PHE A 25 -10.67 9.61 -5.36
CA PHE A 25 -11.06 10.82 -4.65
C PHE A 25 -12.23 10.54 -3.71
N SER A 26 -12.19 11.18 -2.54
CA SER A 26 -13.34 11.27 -1.64
C SER A 26 -14.49 11.99 -2.33
N HIS A 27 -15.73 11.76 -1.89
CA HIS A 27 -16.92 12.42 -2.44
C HIS A 27 -16.87 13.95 -2.27
N SER A 28 -16.23 14.43 -1.20
CA SER A 28 -15.97 15.87 -0.99
C SER A 28 -14.94 16.48 -1.94
N GLY A 29 -14.13 15.65 -2.61
CA GLY A 29 -13.01 16.08 -3.45
C GLY A 29 -11.79 16.60 -2.69
N ARG A 30 -11.83 16.68 -1.35
CA ARG A 30 -10.71 17.19 -0.53
C ARG A 30 -9.61 16.15 -0.32
N TYR A 31 -10.01 14.89 -0.16
CA TYR A 31 -9.10 13.79 0.16
C TYR A 31 -8.93 12.84 -1.02
N MET A 32 -7.76 12.21 -1.08
CA MET A 32 -7.42 11.15 -2.02
C MET A 32 -7.02 9.89 -1.26
N LEU A 33 -7.57 8.76 -1.67
CA LEU A 33 -7.21 7.43 -1.18
C LEU A 33 -6.27 6.79 -2.19
N THR A 34 -5.17 6.23 -1.72
CA THR A 34 -4.25 5.44 -2.55
C THR A 34 -4.07 4.06 -1.94
N ARG A 35 -4.09 3.02 -2.77
CA ARG A 35 -3.78 1.65 -2.38
C ARG A 35 -2.42 1.23 -2.91
N ASP A 36 -1.54 0.78 -2.03
CA ASP A 36 -0.37 -0.04 -2.38
C ASP A 36 -0.56 -1.47 -1.84
N TYR A 37 0.41 -2.35 -2.05
CA TYR A 37 0.21 -3.79 -1.76
C TYR A 37 -0.12 -4.04 -0.27
N LEU A 38 0.57 -3.33 0.62
CA LEU A 38 0.48 -3.54 2.06
C LEU A 38 -0.42 -2.53 2.76
N THR A 39 -0.62 -1.35 2.18
CA THR A 39 -1.24 -0.21 2.87
C THR A 39 -2.29 0.51 2.03
N VAL A 40 -3.22 1.13 2.76
CA VAL A 40 -4.11 2.16 2.23
C VAL A 40 -3.74 3.48 2.90
N LYS A 41 -3.59 4.54 2.11
CA LYS A 41 -3.19 5.86 2.61
C LYS A 41 -4.22 6.90 2.20
N VAL A 42 -4.53 7.79 3.13
CA VAL A 42 -5.38 8.97 2.89
C VAL A 42 -4.50 10.20 2.80
N TRP A 43 -4.72 11.02 1.78
CA TRP A 43 -3.99 12.25 1.51
C TRP A 43 -4.96 13.43 1.54
N ASP A 44 -4.57 14.54 2.18
CA ASP A 44 -5.25 15.83 2.00
C ASP A 44 -4.62 16.54 0.81
N LEU A 45 -5.40 16.93 -0.19
CA LEU A 45 -4.88 17.59 -1.39
C LEU A 45 -4.24 18.96 -1.11
N ASN A 46 -4.49 19.55 0.07
CA ASN A 46 -3.81 20.78 0.49
C ASN A 46 -2.49 20.52 1.23
N MET A 47 -2.13 19.25 1.49
CA MET A 47 -0.91 18.85 2.17
C MET A 47 -0.31 17.60 1.52
N GLU A 48 0.57 17.84 0.55
CA GLU A 48 1.20 16.80 -0.28
C GLU A 48 2.42 16.12 0.37
N ALA A 49 2.96 16.68 1.45
CA ALA A 49 4.22 16.23 2.03
C ALA A 49 4.16 14.80 2.61
N ARG A 50 2.97 14.37 3.06
CA ARG A 50 2.75 13.03 3.64
C ARG A 50 1.25 12.70 3.68
N PRO A 51 0.87 11.41 3.75
CA PRO A 51 -0.51 11.06 4.02
C PRO A 51 -0.92 11.51 5.43
N ILE A 52 -2.20 11.86 5.59
CA ILE A 52 -2.79 12.19 6.88
C ILE A 52 -3.10 10.93 7.69
N GLU A 53 -3.38 9.82 7.01
CA GLU A 53 -3.66 8.52 7.63
C GLU A 53 -3.03 7.38 6.82
N THR A 54 -2.60 6.32 7.51
CA THR A 54 -2.02 5.13 6.89
C THR A 54 -2.52 3.88 7.61
N TYR A 55 -3.19 3.02 6.84
CA TYR A 55 -3.78 1.79 7.30
C TYR A 55 -2.97 0.61 6.78
N GLN A 56 -2.46 -0.24 7.68
CA GLN A 56 -1.78 -1.46 7.30
C GLN A 56 -2.82 -2.55 7.02
N VAL A 57 -3.02 -2.91 5.75
CA VAL A 57 -4.03 -3.90 5.36
C VAL A 57 -3.46 -5.31 5.42
N HIS A 58 -2.22 -5.49 4.95
CA HIS A 58 -1.58 -6.81 4.82
C HIS A 58 -0.23 -6.90 5.53
N ASP A 59 -0.10 -6.29 6.72
CA ASP A 59 1.19 -6.28 7.45
C ASP A 59 1.75 -7.69 7.70
N TYR A 60 0.86 -8.66 7.95
CA TYR A 60 1.19 -10.08 8.15
C TYR A 60 1.80 -10.78 6.91
N LEU A 61 1.78 -10.13 5.74
CA LEU A 61 2.42 -10.62 4.51
C LEU A 61 3.86 -10.14 4.34
N ARG A 62 4.36 -9.21 5.18
CA ARG A 62 5.73 -8.67 5.05
C ARG A 62 6.81 -9.73 5.11
N SER A 63 6.67 -10.73 5.99
CA SER A 63 7.63 -11.85 6.07
C SER A 63 7.48 -12.89 4.96
N LYS A 64 6.50 -12.72 4.05
CA LYS A 64 6.17 -13.66 2.98
C LYS A 64 6.42 -13.09 1.58
N LEU A 65 7.08 -11.94 1.47
CA LEU A 65 7.28 -11.25 0.18
C LEU A 65 8.01 -12.11 -0.86
N CYS A 66 9.01 -12.90 -0.45
CA CYS A 66 9.68 -13.84 -1.37
C CYS A 66 8.71 -14.88 -1.93
N SER A 67 7.89 -15.50 -1.08
CA SER A 67 6.90 -16.50 -1.53
C SER A 67 5.82 -15.90 -2.41
N LEU A 68 5.40 -14.66 -2.13
CA LEU A 68 4.42 -13.92 -2.94
C LEU A 68 5.01 -13.49 -4.29
N TYR A 69 6.32 -13.28 -4.36
CA TYR A 69 7.03 -13.01 -5.60
C TYR A 69 7.17 -14.28 -6.44
N GLU A 70 7.53 -15.42 -5.82
CA GLU A 70 7.67 -16.72 -6.50
C GLU A 70 6.37 -17.23 -7.14
N ASN A 71 5.21 -16.84 -6.62
CA ASN A 71 3.90 -17.24 -7.14
C ASN A 71 3.13 -16.10 -7.84
N ASP A 72 3.82 -15.00 -8.17
CA ASP A 72 3.30 -13.79 -8.82
C ASP A 72 2.19 -13.02 -8.04
N CYS A 73 1.76 -13.48 -6.86
CA CYS A 73 0.73 -12.79 -6.07
C CYS A 73 1.17 -11.40 -5.57
N ILE A 74 2.47 -11.10 -5.55
CA ILE A 74 2.97 -9.75 -5.20
C ILE A 74 2.56 -8.69 -6.23
N PHE A 75 2.13 -9.09 -7.43
CA PHE A 75 1.70 -8.20 -8.51
C PHE A 75 0.18 -7.99 -8.57
N ASP A 76 -0.57 -8.59 -7.64
CA ASP A 76 -2.01 -8.40 -7.55
C ASP A 76 -2.37 -6.92 -7.32
N LYS A 77 -3.36 -6.45 -8.09
CA LYS A 77 -3.85 -5.07 -8.03
C LYS A 77 -5.12 -4.99 -7.21
N PHE A 78 -4.97 -4.69 -5.92
CA PHE A 78 -6.10 -4.46 -5.03
C PHE A 78 -6.71 -3.08 -5.29
N GLU A 79 -8.03 -3.01 -5.27
CA GLU A 79 -8.78 -1.76 -5.35
C GLU A 79 -9.10 -1.22 -3.95
N CYS A 80 -9.51 0.05 -3.89
CA CYS A 80 -10.02 0.67 -2.68
C CYS A 80 -11.24 1.53 -2.99
N ALA A 81 -12.05 1.82 -1.97
CA ALA A 81 -13.24 2.64 -2.13
C ALA A 81 -13.54 3.42 -0.85
N TRP A 82 -14.18 4.56 -1.02
CA TRP A 82 -14.80 5.33 0.05
C TRP A 82 -16.20 4.80 0.32
N ASN A 83 -16.63 4.81 1.59
CA ASN A 83 -18.06 4.71 1.87
C ASN A 83 -18.77 6.03 1.50
N GLY A 84 -20.10 6.04 1.52
CA GLY A 84 -20.88 7.22 1.12
C GLY A 84 -20.71 8.46 2.00
N SER A 85 -19.97 8.37 3.11
CA SER A 85 -19.70 9.48 4.03
C SER A 85 -18.23 9.88 4.11
N ASP A 86 -17.35 9.26 3.31
CA ASP A 86 -15.90 9.45 3.35
C ASP A 86 -15.26 9.20 4.74
N ARG A 87 -15.85 8.32 5.57
CA ARG A 87 -15.38 8.02 6.94
C ARG A 87 -14.94 6.59 7.12
#